data_AF-A0A7G8WDA3-F1
#
_entry.id   AF-A0A7G8WDA3-F1
#
_cell.length_a   1.000
_cell.length_b   1.000
_cell.length_c   1.000
_cell.angle_alpha   90.00
_cell.angle_beta   90.00
_cell.angle_gamma   90.00
#
_symmetry.space_group_name_H-M   'P 1'
#
loop_
_entity.id
_entity.type
_entity.pdbx_description
1 polymer ?
#
loop_
_entity_poly.entity_id
_entity_poly.type
_entity_poly.pdbx_seq_one_letter_code
_entity_poly.pdbx_strand_id
1 'polypeptide(L)'
;MKKNRLKNYLKIAILLFGIPIFITACQKDNIIENDIIEQTTAGFKISTIHKSSISQNSTISEYLKQLNQDNNISSDVNLQKQVTSTSNSFTVNTETAKYVEYGNYHSYTFAVDRGFDNELTENLLLSLQNDGSYKAILVTYDLTDAEKLALSNDQLINLTNTPSFQYIDDQALVTNILSKNASEKCFAFTQIYNKCCENVHTEVSIANGVNCTCETYPTGYVFEITLNAENCNSNGSNDDGDDGTYTPPDDDDDTSTGNNGNEDGSNSGGSGTSEGDNTGTGNEGEEDSGNTNIPQDCIEVNNDGNCIGDVTSPLIPINDNEPSPCESLKNLSKTDSLSANIKPIIDDLKDETDKNKEWYIQFERKYDSGAGAYKNYPQPGGIKEGVDKYTSKIETWTFIIGAAHTHPEDTNAMFSWSNLKAIRDLYRDVGAFGKEHVFNICVNHDGTIYALKINDFDAINTKVENDRTNARGSNDEKKRSNIESRLREKYRNDNNLERVFLKEFKDCGVSLYKAEDDNLSNWNKLELNNPNANLSSVNSIPCN
;
A
#
# COMPACT_ATOMS: atom_id res chain seq x y z
N MET A 1 54.06 -34.23 -44.68
CA MET A 1 52.61 -34.48 -44.52
C MET A 1 52.07 -34.45 -43.07
N LYS A 2 52.89 -34.44 -41.99
CA LYS A 2 52.38 -34.42 -40.60
C LYS A 2 51.91 -33.05 -40.06
N LYS A 3 52.43 -31.93 -40.57
CA LYS A 3 52.09 -30.57 -40.07
C LYS A 3 50.67 -30.10 -40.44
N ASN A 4 50.12 -30.54 -41.58
CA ASN A 4 48.78 -30.11 -42.01
C ASN A 4 47.66 -30.85 -41.26
N ARG A 5 47.92 -32.07 -40.79
CA ARG A 5 46.95 -32.83 -39.99
C ARG A 5 46.76 -32.21 -38.60
N LEU A 6 47.84 -31.75 -37.96
CA LEU A 6 47.78 -31.11 -36.65
C LEU A 6 46.97 -29.79 -36.67
N LYS A 7 47.10 -28.99 -37.74
CA LYS A 7 46.31 -27.77 -37.92
C LYS A 7 44.81 -28.07 -38.08
N ASN A 8 44.45 -29.19 -38.70
CA ASN A 8 43.05 -29.56 -38.88
C ASN A 8 42.44 -30.11 -37.58
N TYR A 9 43.20 -30.87 -36.77
CA TYR A 9 42.73 -31.32 -35.46
C TYR A 9 42.59 -30.16 -34.46
N LEU A 10 43.49 -29.16 -34.50
CA LEU A 10 43.38 -27.98 -33.65
C LEU A 10 42.14 -27.14 -34.01
N LYS A 11 41.81 -27.02 -35.30
CA LYS A 11 40.59 -26.33 -35.75
C LYS A 11 39.32 -27.06 -35.31
N ILE A 12 39.32 -28.40 -35.36
CA ILE A 12 38.18 -29.21 -34.90
C ILE A 12 38.04 -29.17 -33.37
N ALA A 13 39.15 -29.14 -32.62
CA ALA A 13 39.13 -29.03 -31.17
C ALA A 13 38.61 -27.66 -30.70
N ILE A 14 38.99 -26.57 -31.37
CA ILE A 14 38.45 -25.22 -31.09
C ILE A 14 36.95 -25.16 -31.44
N LEU A 15 36.50 -25.85 -32.49
CA LEU A 15 35.08 -25.90 -32.85
C LEU A 15 34.23 -26.73 -31.86
N LEU A 16 34.77 -27.85 -31.34
CA LEU A 16 34.06 -28.74 -30.42
C LEU A 16 34.08 -28.26 -28.95
N PHE A 17 35.08 -27.48 -28.54
CA PHE A 17 35.20 -26.96 -27.17
C PHE A 17 35.03 -25.44 -27.01
N GLY A 18 35.05 -24.67 -28.11
CA GLY A 18 34.88 -23.20 -28.06
C GLY A 18 33.42 -22.74 -28.12
N ILE A 19 32.51 -23.60 -28.59
CA ILE A 19 31.07 -23.26 -28.73
C ILE A 19 30.25 -23.45 -27.43
N PRO A 20 30.62 -24.30 -26.45
CA PRO A 20 29.89 -24.35 -25.17
C PRO A 20 30.18 -23.18 -24.21
N ILE A 21 31.20 -22.34 -24.47
CA ILE A 21 31.61 -21.27 -23.54
C ILE A 21 30.72 -20.00 -23.69
N PHE A 22 29.92 -19.90 -24.75
CA PHE A 22 29.02 -18.77 -24.97
C PHE A 22 27.59 -18.96 -24.43
N ILE A 23 27.34 -19.99 -23.60
CA ILE A 23 26.01 -20.24 -23.01
C ILE A 23 26.02 -20.20 -21.46
N THR A 24 27.02 -19.58 -20.84
CA THR A 24 27.02 -19.31 -19.38
C THR A 24 27.15 -17.83 -19.04
N ALA A 25 26.64 -16.97 -19.90
CA ALA A 25 26.18 -15.64 -19.52
C ALA A 25 24.64 -15.62 -19.57
N CYS A 26 23.99 -16.48 -18.78
CA CYS A 26 22.76 -16.03 -18.16
C CYS A 26 23.21 -14.92 -17.21
N GLN A 27 23.04 -13.66 -17.64
CA GLN A 27 22.65 -12.66 -16.67
C GLN A 27 21.56 -13.31 -15.83
N LYS A 28 21.83 -13.44 -14.55
CA LYS A 28 20.76 -13.42 -13.56
C LYS A 28 20.14 -12.05 -13.77
N ASP A 29 19.17 -11.96 -14.68
CA ASP A 29 18.13 -10.98 -14.53
C ASP A 29 17.48 -11.39 -13.22
N ASN A 30 17.97 -10.80 -12.12
CA ASN A 30 17.15 -10.64 -10.94
C ASN A 30 16.01 -9.73 -11.40
N ILE A 31 15.06 -10.30 -12.12
CA ILE A 31 13.69 -9.82 -12.09
C ILE A 31 13.30 -10.11 -10.64
N ILE A 32 13.56 -9.11 -9.81
CA ILE A 32 12.83 -8.96 -8.57
C ILE A 32 11.40 -8.68 -9.07
N GLU A 33 10.60 -9.74 -9.26
CA GLU A 33 9.15 -9.61 -9.15
C GLU A 33 8.93 -9.21 -7.69
N ASN A 34 9.05 -7.91 -7.43
CA ASN A 34 8.39 -7.29 -6.29
C ASN A 34 6.89 -7.48 -6.57
N ASP A 35 6.10 -7.86 -5.59
CA ASP A 35 4.64 -7.96 -5.72
C ASP A 35 4.06 -6.58 -6.04
N ILE A 36 4.01 -6.24 -7.31
CA ILE A 36 3.31 -5.07 -7.82
C ILE A 36 1.83 -5.47 -7.81
N ILE A 37 1.09 -5.06 -6.76
CA ILE A 37 -0.37 -5.05 -6.83
C ILE A 37 -0.74 -3.95 -7.84
N GLU A 38 -0.85 -4.32 -9.12
CA GLU A 38 -1.24 -3.41 -10.18
C GLU A 38 -2.75 -3.20 -10.16
N GLN A 39 -3.14 -1.95 -9.95
CA GLN A 39 -4.51 -1.47 -10.09
C GLN A 39 -4.56 -0.54 -11.29
N THR A 40 -5.59 -0.67 -12.13
CA THR A 40 -5.78 0.26 -13.26
C THR A 40 -7.01 1.11 -13.03
N THR A 41 -6.87 2.43 -13.09
CA THR A 41 -7.96 3.40 -12.88
C THR A 41 -7.88 4.49 -13.94
N ALA A 42 -8.89 4.60 -14.82
CA ALA A 42 -8.99 5.62 -15.87
C ALA A 42 -7.71 5.78 -16.72
N GLY A 43 -6.99 4.67 -16.96
CA GLY A 43 -5.71 4.65 -17.67
C GLY A 43 -4.47 4.79 -16.79
N PHE A 44 -4.62 5.21 -15.53
CA PHE A 44 -3.53 5.19 -14.54
C PHE A 44 -3.25 3.77 -14.07
N LYS A 45 -1.98 3.40 -13.99
CA LYS A 45 -1.52 2.20 -13.28
C LYS A 45 -1.03 2.60 -11.92
N ILE A 46 -1.56 1.97 -10.88
CA ILE A 46 -1.18 2.22 -9.48
C ILE A 46 -0.53 0.95 -8.97
N SER A 47 0.59 1.11 -8.30
CA SER A 47 1.31 0.01 -7.66
C SER A 47 1.86 0.42 -6.32
N THR A 48 2.06 -0.57 -5.43
CA THR A 48 2.91 -0.38 -4.26
C THR A 48 4.31 -0.83 -4.64
N ILE A 49 5.30 0.03 -4.48
CA ILE A 49 6.71 -0.29 -4.74
C ILE A 49 7.53 -0.20 -3.45
N HIS A 50 8.60 -0.97 -3.40
CA HIS A 50 9.49 -1.04 -2.24
C HIS A 50 10.77 -0.23 -2.45
N LYS A 51 11.46 0.04 -1.35
CA LYS A 51 12.74 0.74 -1.28
C LYS A 51 13.77 0.32 -2.34
N SER A 52 13.83 -0.96 -2.68
CA SER A 52 14.74 -1.48 -3.71
C SER A 52 14.45 -0.89 -5.10
N SER A 53 13.17 -0.77 -5.47
CA SER A 53 12.71 -0.11 -6.70
C SER A 53 12.85 1.41 -6.62
N ILE A 54 12.51 2.01 -5.48
CA ILE A 54 12.63 3.47 -5.27
C ILE A 54 14.08 3.93 -5.45
N SER A 55 15.04 3.14 -4.92
CA SER A 55 16.48 3.42 -5.00
C SER A 55 17.05 3.37 -6.43
N GLN A 56 16.31 2.83 -7.41
CA GLN A 56 16.74 2.80 -8.81
C GLN A 56 16.60 4.19 -9.47
N ASN A 57 15.74 5.05 -8.93
CA ASN A 57 15.59 6.42 -9.40
C ASN A 57 16.54 7.34 -8.61
N SER A 58 17.63 7.75 -9.24
CA SER A 58 18.66 8.59 -8.60
C SER A 58 18.12 9.95 -8.20
N THR A 59 17.25 10.56 -9.00
CA THR A 59 16.67 11.89 -8.72
C THR A 59 15.81 11.86 -7.45
N ILE A 60 14.91 10.88 -7.34
CA ILE A 60 14.10 10.66 -6.13
C ILE A 60 14.99 10.36 -4.92
N SER A 61 15.99 9.50 -5.11
CA SER A 61 16.91 9.13 -4.03
C SER A 61 17.71 10.32 -3.52
N GLU A 62 18.13 11.22 -4.40
CA GLU A 62 18.81 12.46 -4.05
C GLU A 62 17.86 13.43 -3.34
N TYR A 63 16.64 13.59 -3.84
CA TYR A 63 15.61 14.42 -3.20
C TYR A 63 15.35 13.99 -1.75
N LEU A 64 15.07 12.70 -1.55
CA LEU A 64 14.83 12.14 -0.21
C LEU A 64 16.05 12.32 0.69
N LYS A 65 17.28 12.22 0.17
CA LYS A 65 18.49 12.51 0.97
C LYS A 65 18.60 13.99 1.36
N GLN A 66 18.16 14.92 0.50
CA GLN A 66 18.23 16.35 0.77
C GLN A 66 17.26 16.80 1.88
N LEU A 67 16.15 16.07 2.08
CA LEU A 67 15.25 16.34 3.22
C LEU A 67 15.94 16.18 4.59
N ASN A 68 16.98 15.34 4.68
CA ASN A 68 17.71 15.00 5.92
C ASN A 68 18.79 16.01 6.36
N GLN A 69 18.84 17.23 5.80
CA GLN A 69 19.96 18.16 6.00
C GLN A 69 20.02 18.84 7.39
N ASP A 70 20.33 18.03 8.41
CA ASP A 70 21.00 18.50 9.63
C ASP A 70 22.17 17.63 10.07
N ASN A 71 22.54 16.58 9.34
CA ASN A 71 23.69 15.76 9.71
C ASN A 71 24.66 15.52 8.56
N ASN A 72 25.90 15.97 8.76
CA ASN A 72 27.11 15.55 8.05
C ASN A 72 27.29 14.03 8.14
N ILE A 73 26.50 13.25 7.39
CA ILE A 73 26.63 11.79 7.33
C ILE A 73 26.86 11.37 5.88
N SER A 74 27.93 10.62 5.76
CA SER A 74 28.62 10.07 4.59
C SER A 74 27.77 9.65 3.39
N SER A 75 28.38 9.87 2.23
CA SER A 75 28.05 9.46 0.86
C SER A 75 28.03 7.94 0.62
N ASP A 76 27.20 7.19 1.37
CA ASP A 76 26.81 5.84 0.97
C ASP A 76 25.47 5.86 0.21
N VAL A 77 25.38 5.03 -0.83
CA VAL A 77 24.31 5.08 -1.85
C VAL A 77 22.94 4.63 -1.30
N ASN A 78 22.89 4.00 -0.12
CA ASN A 78 21.65 3.44 0.43
C ASN A 78 20.72 4.49 1.04
N LEU A 79 19.47 4.54 0.56
CA LEU A 79 18.37 5.23 1.23
C LEU A 79 18.16 4.63 2.64
N GLN A 80 17.78 5.46 3.61
CA GLN A 80 17.42 5.00 4.96
C GLN A 80 15.98 4.43 4.95
N LYS A 81 15.49 3.88 6.06
CA LYS A 81 14.07 3.47 6.18
C LYS A 81 13.16 4.69 6.39
N GLN A 82 13.70 5.70 7.06
CA GLN A 82 13.03 6.93 7.41
C GLN A 82 13.93 8.12 7.08
N VAL A 83 13.34 9.23 6.67
CA VAL A 83 14.02 10.47 6.31
C VAL A 83 13.34 11.63 7.05
N THR A 84 14.03 12.28 7.97
CA THR A 84 13.50 13.40 8.76
C THR A 84 13.73 14.74 8.05
N SER A 85 12.66 15.47 7.74
CA SER A 85 12.71 16.86 7.34
C SER A 85 12.79 17.76 8.57
N THR A 86 13.98 18.27 8.89
CA THR A 86 14.17 19.13 10.08
C THR A 86 13.52 20.51 9.91
N SER A 87 13.46 21.04 8.69
CA SER A 87 12.77 22.28 8.36
C SER A 87 11.25 22.20 8.48
N ASN A 88 10.65 21.02 8.25
CA ASN A 88 9.20 20.82 8.26
C ASN A 88 8.68 19.98 9.44
N SER A 89 9.57 19.49 10.33
CA SER A 89 9.25 18.70 11.52
C SER A 89 8.39 17.46 11.23
N PHE A 90 8.78 16.67 10.21
CA PHE A 90 8.17 15.38 9.91
C PHE A 90 9.20 14.36 9.40
N THR A 91 8.85 13.09 9.42
CA THR A 91 9.66 11.98 8.91
C THR A 91 8.93 11.29 7.76
N VAL A 92 9.61 11.03 6.65
CA VAL A 92 9.08 10.29 5.51
C VAL A 92 9.45 8.82 5.66
N ASN A 93 8.48 7.92 5.59
CA ASN A 93 8.73 6.48 5.48
C ASN A 93 9.08 6.16 4.02
N THR A 94 10.32 5.70 3.79
CA THR A 94 10.85 5.40 2.45
C THR A 94 10.97 3.90 2.18
N GLU A 95 10.36 3.06 3.02
CA GLU A 95 10.33 1.61 2.82
C GLU A 95 9.40 1.21 1.68
N THR A 96 8.26 1.90 1.57
CA THR A 96 7.26 1.71 0.52
C THR A 96 6.76 3.05 -0.02
N ALA A 97 6.27 3.04 -1.25
CA ALA A 97 5.57 4.16 -1.86
C ALA A 97 4.42 3.65 -2.74
N LYS A 98 3.34 4.43 -2.87
CA LYS A 98 2.41 4.27 -3.98
C LYS A 98 3.03 4.92 -5.22
N TYR A 99 3.12 4.17 -6.30
CA TYR A 99 3.65 4.61 -7.58
C TYR A 99 2.54 4.62 -8.61
N VAL A 100 2.31 5.78 -9.22
CA VAL A 100 1.27 6.00 -10.22
C VAL A 100 1.92 6.28 -11.56
N GLU A 101 1.47 5.61 -12.62
CA GLU A 101 1.95 5.78 -13.99
C GLU A 101 0.79 6.08 -14.95
N TYR A 102 1.03 6.99 -15.90
CA TYR A 102 0.14 7.27 -17.03
C TYR A 102 0.98 7.76 -18.21
N GLY A 103 1.10 6.95 -19.26
CA GLY A 103 1.98 7.30 -20.39
C GLY A 103 3.43 7.51 -19.93
N ASN A 104 4.01 8.67 -20.22
CA ASN A 104 5.33 9.10 -19.74
C ASN A 104 5.30 9.83 -18.38
N TYR A 105 4.12 10.05 -17.80
CA TYR A 105 3.97 10.65 -16.48
C TYR A 105 4.05 9.58 -15.38
N HIS A 106 4.72 9.91 -14.27
CA HIS A 106 4.65 9.13 -13.04
C HIS A 106 4.82 9.97 -11.78
N SER A 107 4.38 9.42 -10.65
CA SER A 107 4.54 10.02 -9.33
C SER A 107 4.76 8.99 -8.23
N TYR A 108 5.31 9.47 -7.11
CA TYR A 108 5.57 8.68 -5.91
C TYR A 108 4.86 9.32 -4.72
N THR A 109 4.11 8.53 -3.96
CA THR A 109 3.46 8.97 -2.73
C THR A 109 4.02 8.19 -1.55
N PHE A 110 4.62 8.90 -0.60
CA PHE A 110 5.22 8.34 0.61
C PHE A 110 4.40 8.70 1.84
N ALA A 111 4.33 7.80 2.81
CA ALA A 111 3.74 8.11 4.10
C ALA A 111 4.62 9.07 4.90
N VAL A 112 4.00 9.98 5.64
CA VAL A 112 4.67 10.94 6.53
C VAL A 112 4.23 10.67 7.97
N ASP A 113 5.23 10.54 8.84
CA ASP A 113 5.10 10.39 10.28
C ASP A 113 5.48 11.70 10.98
N ARG A 114 4.62 12.15 11.90
CA ARG A 114 4.92 13.25 12.82
C ARG A 114 5.39 12.68 14.16
N GLY A 115 6.23 13.43 14.89
CA GLY A 115 6.65 13.05 16.24
C GLY A 115 5.53 13.13 17.31
N PHE A 116 4.31 13.47 16.90
CA PHE A 116 3.11 13.56 17.72
C PHE A 116 1.90 13.15 16.85
N ASP A 117 0.88 12.57 17.47
CA ASP A 117 -0.37 12.25 16.77
C ASP A 117 -1.17 13.55 16.57
N ASN A 118 -1.46 13.87 15.31
CA ASN A 118 -2.29 15.01 14.92
C ASN A 118 -3.64 14.58 14.33
N GLU A 119 -3.98 13.28 14.43
CA GLU A 119 -5.19 12.64 13.90
C GLU A 119 -5.30 12.61 12.35
N LEU A 120 -4.43 13.34 11.65
CA LEU A 120 -4.42 13.49 10.19
C LEU A 120 -3.54 12.43 9.52
N THR A 121 -3.86 12.12 8.26
CA THR A 121 -2.98 11.31 7.39
C THR A 121 -2.20 12.23 6.48
N GLU A 122 -0.87 12.19 6.54
CA GLU A 122 0.00 13.06 5.74
C GLU A 122 0.85 12.23 4.78
N ASN A 123 0.99 12.70 3.55
CA ASN A 123 1.79 12.08 2.51
C ASN A 123 2.71 13.07 1.82
N LEU A 124 3.91 12.64 1.46
CA LEU A 124 4.79 13.35 0.55
C LEU A 124 4.56 12.84 -0.87
N LEU A 125 4.02 13.69 -1.74
CA LEU A 125 3.89 13.46 -3.16
C LEU A 125 5.11 14.04 -3.89
N LEU A 126 5.79 13.21 -4.68
CA LEU A 126 6.80 13.62 -5.66
C LEU A 126 6.25 13.37 -7.07
N SER A 127 5.90 14.46 -7.77
CA SER A 127 5.27 14.45 -9.09
C SER A 127 6.28 14.82 -10.18
N LEU A 128 6.44 13.99 -11.22
CA LEU A 128 7.36 14.25 -12.32
C LEU A 128 7.01 15.55 -13.06
N GLN A 129 8.03 16.32 -13.44
CA GLN A 129 7.91 17.56 -14.24
C GLN A 129 8.58 17.41 -15.62
N ASN A 130 8.24 18.28 -16.58
CA ASN A 130 8.74 18.20 -17.97
C ASN A 130 10.27 18.23 -18.10
N ASP A 131 10.95 18.88 -17.15
CA ASP A 131 12.41 18.97 -17.10
C ASP A 131 13.09 17.72 -16.49
N GLY A 132 12.29 16.71 -16.11
CA GLY A 132 12.74 15.49 -15.44
C GLY A 132 12.96 15.66 -13.93
N SER A 133 12.70 16.84 -13.37
CA SER A 133 12.69 17.06 -11.93
C SER A 133 11.40 16.55 -11.28
N TYR A 134 11.34 16.62 -9.95
CA TYR A 134 10.13 16.28 -9.20
C TYR A 134 9.68 17.47 -8.38
N LYS A 135 8.39 17.77 -8.49
CA LYS A 135 7.71 18.73 -7.63
C LYS A 135 7.25 18.01 -6.36
N ALA A 136 7.58 18.56 -5.21
CA ALA A 136 7.22 18.00 -3.92
C ALA A 136 6.03 18.72 -3.28
N ILE A 137 5.04 17.94 -2.86
CA ILE A 137 3.80 18.41 -2.27
C ILE A 137 3.53 17.59 -1.01
N LEU A 138 3.39 18.26 0.13
CA LEU A 138 2.79 17.66 1.32
C LEU A 138 1.27 17.65 1.15
N VAL A 139 0.68 16.46 1.15
CA VAL A 139 -0.75 16.24 1.05
C VAL A 139 -1.26 15.80 2.41
N THR A 140 -2.34 16.41 2.89
CA THR A 140 -2.92 16.11 4.21
C THR A 140 -4.38 15.75 4.05
N TYR A 141 -4.76 14.60 4.60
CA TYR A 141 -6.11 14.04 4.56
C TYR A 141 -6.69 13.99 5.97
N ASP A 142 -7.90 14.53 6.14
CA ASP A 142 -8.73 14.31 7.31
C ASP A 142 -9.62 13.08 7.08
N LEU A 143 -9.05 11.91 7.38
CA LEU A 143 -9.68 10.60 7.14
C LEU A 143 -10.35 10.07 8.40
N THR A 144 -11.57 9.58 8.26
CA THR A 144 -12.25 8.76 9.26
C THR A 144 -11.56 7.40 9.42
N ASP A 145 -11.74 6.75 10.57
CA ASP A 145 -11.23 5.40 10.82
C ASP A 145 -11.73 4.37 9.78
N ALA A 146 -12.96 4.55 9.28
CA ALA A 146 -13.52 3.71 8.23
C ALA A 146 -12.80 3.92 6.88
N GLU A 147 -12.47 5.15 6.52
CA GLU A 147 -11.70 5.46 5.31
C GLU A 147 -10.25 4.97 5.44
N LYS A 148 -9.58 5.18 6.58
CA LYS A 148 -8.24 4.62 6.87
C LYS A 148 -8.23 3.10 6.74
N LEU A 149 -9.26 2.43 7.28
CA LEU A 149 -9.42 0.99 7.18
C LEU A 149 -9.59 0.53 5.72
N ALA A 150 -10.48 1.16 4.98
CA ALA A 150 -10.69 0.83 3.57
C ALA A 150 -9.42 1.05 2.74
N LEU A 151 -8.70 2.15 2.97
CA LEU A 151 -7.40 2.42 2.38
C LEU A 151 -6.35 1.33 2.67
N SER A 152 -6.28 0.90 3.93
CA SER A 152 -5.36 -0.17 4.35
C SER A 152 -5.66 -1.51 3.68
N ASN A 153 -6.91 -1.71 3.23
CA ASN A 153 -7.36 -2.91 2.54
C ASN A 153 -7.36 -2.75 1.01
N ASP A 154 -6.73 -1.69 0.48
CA ASP A 154 -6.74 -1.32 -0.94
C ASP A 154 -8.17 -1.21 -1.53
N GLN A 155 -9.14 -0.82 -0.69
CA GLN A 155 -10.54 -0.62 -1.07
C GLN A 155 -10.80 0.83 -1.50
N LEU A 156 -11.84 1.02 -2.32
CA LEU A 156 -12.29 2.34 -2.74
C LEU A 156 -12.85 3.12 -1.55
N ILE A 157 -12.40 4.36 -1.38
CA ILE A 157 -12.98 5.32 -0.46
C ILE A 157 -13.49 6.53 -1.22
N ASN A 158 -14.59 7.12 -0.75
CA ASN A 158 -14.97 8.46 -1.16
C ASN A 158 -14.50 9.40 -0.06
N LEU A 159 -13.63 10.36 -0.36
CA LEU A 159 -13.21 11.32 0.65
C LEU A 159 -14.36 12.24 0.96
N THR A 160 -14.81 12.17 2.21
CA THR A 160 -15.82 13.09 2.73
C THR A 160 -15.27 14.51 2.90
N ASN A 161 -13.97 14.63 3.18
CA ASN A 161 -13.27 15.88 3.41
C ASN A 161 -12.27 16.17 2.28
N THR A 162 -12.23 17.43 1.84
CA THR A 162 -11.24 17.89 0.85
C THR A 162 -9.84 17.89 1.46
N PRO A 163 -8.85 17.19 0.87
CA PRO A 163 -7.48 17.24 1.36
C PRO A 163 -6.85 18.62 1.17
N SER A 164 -5.88 18.96 2.03
CA SER A 164 -5.08 20.17 1.91
C SER A 164 -3.70 19.88 1.32
N PHE A 165 -3.12 20.87 0.66
CA PHE A 165 -1.87 20.73 -0.09
C PHE A 165 -0.90 21.87 0.25
N GLN A 166 0.37 21.52 0.45
CA GLN A 166 1.44 22.47 0.71
C GLN A 166 2.66 22.13 -0.15
N TYR A 167 3.14 23.11 -0.93
CA TYR A 167 4.39 22.96 -1.66
C TYR A 167 5.59 22.92 -0.72
N ILE A 168 6.56 22.06 -1.04
CA ILE A 168 7.87 22.07 -0.42
C ILE A 168 8.84 22.68 -1.44
N ASP A 169 9.25 23.94 -1.21
CA ASP A 169 10.13 24.68 -2.13
C ASP A 169 11.61 24.25 -1.96
N ASP A 170 12.22 23.82 -3.06
CA ASP A 170 13.62 23.41 -3.15
C ASP A 170 14.61 24.59 -2.95
N GLN A 171 14.19 25.84 -3.20
CA GLN A 171 15.07 27.00 -3.00
C GLN A 171 15.11 27.53 -1.56
N ALA A 172 14.23 27.02 -0.67
CA ALA A 172 14.13 27.43 0.72
C ALA A 172 14.80 26.45 1.72
N LEU A 173 15.49 25.41 1.24
CA LEU A 173 16.31 24.54 2.09
C LEU A 173 17.59 25.24 2.59
N VAL A 174 17.84 26.48 2.16
CA VAL A 174 18.85 27.38 2.74
C VAL A 174 18.21 28.75 2.98
N THR A 175 17.87 29.02 4.24
CA THR A 175 17.44 30.30 4.85
C THR A 175 15.94 30.65 4.92
N ASN A 176 15.48 30.72 6.17
CA ASN A 176 14.37 31.54 6.69
C ASN A 176 12.92 31.17 6.33
N ILE A 177 12.38 30.14 6.98
CA ILE A 177 10.93 29.92 7.09
C ILE A 177 10.38 30.67 8.31
N LEU A 178 10.32 32.00 8.17
CA LEU A 178 9.43 32.85 8.97
C LEU A 178 8.67 33.86 8.08
N SER A 179 8.65 33.68 6.76
CA SER A 179 7.65 34.31 5.91
C SER A 179 6.41 33.42 5.88
N LYS A 180 5.45 33.72 6.77
CA LYS A 180 4.03 33.60 6.42
C LYS A 180 3.84 34.38 5.12
N ASN A 181 3.92 33.70 3.97
CA ASN A 181 3.52 34.14 2.63
C ASN A 181 3.85 33.04 1.61
N ALA A 182 3.35 31.83 1.83
CA ALA A 182 2.83 31.07 0.69
C ALA A 182 1.33 31.24 0.84
N SER A 183 0.75 32.19 0.09
CA SER A 183 -0.69 32.19 -0.18
C SER A 183 -1.11 30.75 -0.45
N GLU A 184 -2.17 30.26 0.20
CA GLU A 184 -2.86 29.04 -0.22
C GLU A 184 -3.00 29.09 -1.74
N LYS A 185 -2.12 28.39 -2.47
CA LYS A 185 -2.28 28.28 -3.90
C LYS A 185 -3.54 27.45 -4.07
N CYS A 186 -4.47 27.95 -4.86
CA CYS A 186 -5.81 27.42 -4.90
C CYS A 186 -5.80 26.12 -5.70
N PHE A 187 -5.70 25.00 -5.01
CA PHE A 187 -5.75 23.69 -5.64
C PHE A 187 -7.20 23.32 -5.92
N ALA A 188 -7.46 22.80 -7.11
CA ALA A 188 -8.63 21.97 -7.35
C ALA A 188 -8.21 20.51 -7.17
N PHE A 189 -9.12 19.77 -6.56
CA PHE A 189 -8.96 18.36 -6.26
C PHE A 189 -10.03 17.57 -7.01
N THR A 190 -9.60 16.61 -7.81
CA THR A 190 -10.51 15.72 -8.54
C THR A 190 -10.22 14.29 -8.16
N GLN A 191 -11.25 13.59 -7.68
CA GLN A 191 -11.17 12.15 -7.50
C GLN A 191 -11.45 11.43 -8.82
N ILE A 192 -10.48 10.65 -9.27
CA ILE A 192 -10.57 9.85 -10.49
C ILE A 192 -10.74 8.38 -10.09
N TYR A 193 -11.80 7.76 -10.61
CA TYR A 193 -12.11 6.35 -10.39
C TYR A 193 -12.70 5.73 -11.66
N ASN A 194 -12.57 4.40 -11.80
CA ASN A 194 -13.21 3.67 -12.88
C ASN A 194 -14.72 3.58 -12.66
N LYS A 195 -15.50 4.02 -13.64
CA LYS A 195 -16.94 3.70 -13.70
C LYS A 195 -17.10 2.22 -14.09
N CYS A 196 -17.97 1.49 -13.37
CA CYS A 196 -18.35 0.11 -13.71
C CYS A 196 -18.96 0.06 -15.14
N CYS A 197 -18.86 -1.09 -15.82
CA CYS A 197 -19.10 -1.28 -17.26
C CYS A 197 -20.50 -0.86 -17.78
N GLU A 198 -21.45 -0.55 -16.89
CA GLU A 198 -22.79 -0.07 -17.22
C GLU A 198 -23.03 1.43 -16.90
N ASN A 199 -22.00 2.18 -16.49
CA ASN A 199 -22.14 3.57 -15.97
C ASN A 199 -23.05 3.69 -14.74
N VAL A 200 -23.34 2.59 -14.03
CA VAL A 200 -24.35 2.52 -12.95
C VAL A 200 -23.83 3.05 -11.60
N HIS A 201 -22.54 3.35 -11.46
CA HIS A 201 -22.01 3.96 -10.25
C HIS A 201 -21.75 5.45 -10.43
N THR A 202 -22.67 6.27 -9.93
CA THR A 202 -22.34 7.63 -9.52
C THR A 202 -21.66 7.59 -8.15
N GLU A 203 -21.05 8.70 -7.74
CA GLU A 203 -20.51 8.89 -6.38
C GLU A 203 -21.49 8.41 -5.28
N VAL A 204 -22.79 8.61 -5.51
CA VAL A 204 -23.89 8.22 -4.61
C VAL A 204 -24.12 6.69 -4.56
N SER A 205 -23.84 5.96 -5.63
CA SER A 205 -24.10 4.52 -5.73
C SER A 205 -23.08 3.68 -4.96
N ILE A 206 -21.84 4.17 -4.87
CA ILE A 206 -20.73 3.53 -4.13
C ILE A 206 -21.00 3.60 -2.62
N ALA A 207 -21.46 4.76 -2.12
CA ALA A 207 -21.83 4.95 -0.71
C ALA A 207 -23.02 4.07 -0.26
N ASN A 208 -23.86 3.63 -1.19
CA ASN A 208 -25.04 2.81 -0.91
C ASN A 208 -24.83 1.30 -1.08
N GLY A 209 -23.59 0.83 -1.29
CA GLY A 209 -23.27 -0.60 -1.32
C GLY A 209 -23.90 -1.39 -2.47
N VAL A 210 -24.13 -0.74 -3.63
CA VAL A 210 -24.65 -1.42 -4.82
C VAL A 210 -23.51 -2.22 -5.47
N ASN A 211 -23.62 -3.55 -5.50
CA ASN A 211 -22.62 -4.43 -6.11
C ASN A 211 -22.62 -4.31 -7.64
N CYS A 212 -21.44 -4.05 -8.22
CA CYS A 212 -21.18 -4.14 -9.67
C CYS A 212 -21.28 -5.63 -10.11
N THR A 213 -21.92 -5.92 -11.24
CA THR A 213 -22.01 -7.28 -11.82
C THR A 213 -20.99 -7.53 -12.94
N CYS A 214 -20.04 -6.61 -13.15
CA CYS A 214 -19.02 -6.74 -14.20
C CYS A 214 -17.96 -7.79 -13.85
N GLU A 215 -17.36 -8.38 -14.87
CA GLU A 215 -16.24 -9.35 -14.73
C GLU A 215 -15.00 -8.72 -14.07
N THR A 216 -14.82 -7.40 -14.17
CA THR A 216 -13.76 -6.63 -13.52
C THR A 216 -14.33 -5.52 -12.66
N TYR A 217 -13.97 -5.52 -11.37
CA TYR A 217 -14.33 -4.46 -10.43
C TYR A 217 -13.37 -3.27 -10.57
N PRO A 218 -13.84 -2.02 -10.40
CA PRO A 218 -12.93 -0.89 -10.26
C PRO A 218 -12.03 -1.13 -9.04
N THR A 219 -10.74 -1.27 -9.29
CA THR A 219 -9.71 -1.44 -8.27
C THR A 219 -8.82 -0.21 -8.36
N GLY A 220 -8.94 0.67 -7.37
CA GLY A 220 -8.13 1.87 -7.27
C GLY A 220 -8.86 3.18 -7.53
N TYR A 221 -8.27 4.22 -6.97
CA TYR A 221 -8.58 5.62 -7.24
C TYR A 221 -7.27 6.39 -7.23
N VAL A 222 -7.22 7.45 -8.02
CA VAL A 222 -6.18 8.45 -7.93
C VAL A 222 -6.80 9.81 -7.67
N PHE A 223 -6.03 10.66 -7.04
CA PHE A 223 -6.39 12.06 -6.85
C PHE A 223 -5.53 12.91 -7.76
N GLU A 224 -6.19 13.63 -8.65
CA GLU A 224 -5.55 14.61 -9.51
C GLU A 224 -5.65 15.99 -8.87
N ILE A 225 -4.50 16.63 -8.73
CA ILE A 225 -4.33 17.96 -8.15
C ILE A 225 -4.03 18.91 -9.32
N THR A 226 -4.88 19.92 -9.49
CA THR A 226 -4.71 20.96 -10.52
C THR A 226 -4.70 22.34 -9.87
N LEU A 227 -4.05 23.31 -10.52
CA LEU A 227 -4.11 24.70 -10.09
C LEU A 227 -5.41 25.33 -10.59
N ASN A 228 -6.24 25.84 -9.69
CA ASN A 228 -7.46 26.56 -10.02
C ASN A 228 -7.24 28.07 -9.85
N ALA A 229 -7.01 28.77 -10.95
CA ALA A 229 -6.82 30.22 -10.95
C ALA A 229 -8.06 31.03 -10.51
N GLU A 230 -9.28 30.48 -10.63
CA GLU A 230 -10.52 31.19 -10.29
C GLU A 230 -10.70 31.36 -8.78
N ASN A 231 -10.28 30.36 -8.00
CA ASN A 231 -10.32 30.41 -6.53
C ASN A 231 -9.30 31.42 -5.94
N CYS A 232 -8.38 31.94 -6.76
CA CYS A 232 -7.35 32.88 -6.35
C CYS A 232 -7.76 34.35 -6.49
N ASN A 233 -8.97 34.62 -6.96
CA ASN A 233 -9.54 35.97 -7.04
C ASN A 233 -10.52 36.23 -5.89
N SER A 234 -10.11 36.04 -4.63
CA SER A 234 -10.71 36.79 -3.55
C SER A 234 -9.95 38.11 -3.45
N ASN A 235 -10.49 39.14 -4.10
CA ASN A 235 -10.02 40.51 -3.93
C ASN A 235 -10.01 40.82 -2.42
N GLY A 236 -8.81 40.93 -1.86
CA GLY A 236 -8.60 41.67 -0.63
C GLY A 236 -9.18 43.06 -0.85
N SER A 237 -10.32 43.34 -0.21
CA SER A 237 -10.76 44.72 -0.05
C SER A 237 -9.70 45.41 0.78
N ASN A 238 -8.90 46.24 0.12
CA ASN A 238 -8.20 47.31 0.80
C ASN A 238 -9.28 48.25 1.31
N ASP A 239 -9.62 48.12 2.60
CA ASP A 239 -10.23 49.21 3.37
C ASP A 239 -9.19 50.34 3.44
N ASP A 240 -9.08 51.12 2.36
CA ASP A 240 -8.48 52.43 2.40
C ASP A 240 -9.54 53.42 2.90
N GLY A 241 -9.13 54.20 3.90
CA GLY A 241 -10.00 54.92 4.80
C GLY A 241 -10.93 55.94 4.13
N ASP A 242 -12.09 56.06 4.76
CA ASP A 242 -12.97 57.21 4.71
C ASP A 242 -12.17 58.50 5.05
N ASP A 243 -11.95 59.35 4.05
CA ASP A 243 -11.83 60.79 4.23
C ASP A 243 -12.55 61.53 3.08
N GLY A 244 -13.84 61.76 3.29
CA GLY A 244 -14.51 63.03 3.06
C GLY A 244 -14.25 63.80 1.75
N THR A 245 -15.20 63.72 0.82
CA THR A 245 -15.57 64.90 0.02
C THR A 245 -17.08 65.02 -0.14
N TYR A 246 -17.60 66.09 0.46
CA TYR A 246 -18.92 66.69 0.33
C TYR A 246 -19.34 66.89 -1.14
N THR A 247 -20.55 66.42 -1.51
CA THR A 247 -21.35 67.02 -2.59
C THR A 247 -22.78 67.23 -2.09
N PRO A 248 -23.32 68.47 -2.10
CA PRO A 248 -24.66 68.76 -1.61
C PRO A 248 -25.76 68.32 -2.61
N PRO A 249 -27.03 68.22 -2.16
CA PRO A 249 -28.13 67.68 -2.95
C PRO A 249 -28.74 68.78 -3.83
N ASP A 250 -28.95 68.48 -5.11
CA ASP A 250 -29.81 69.29 -5.98
C ASP A 250 -31.19 68.61 -6.08
N ASP A 251 -32.15 69.18 -5.34
CA ASP A 251 -33.55 69.23 -5.74
C ASP A 251 -33.65 70.22 -6.92
N ASP A 252 -34.27 69.83 -8.03
CA ASP A 252 -35.37 70.63 -8.58
C ASP A 252 -36.12 69.94 -9.71
N ASP A 253 -37.38 70.32 -9.73
CA ASP A 253 -38.54 69.79 -10.40
C ASP A 253 -38.73 70.37 -11.83
N ASP A 254 -39.52 69.65 -12.60
CA ASP A 254 -40.50 70.17 -13.57
C ASP A 254 -40.15 70.63 -15.02
N THR A 255 -41.06 70.20 -15.90
CA THR A 255 -41.53 70.77 -17.19
C THR A 255 -40.74 70.69 -18.53
N SER A 256 -41.36 69.94 -19.45
CA SER A 256 -41.97 70.44 -20.72
C SER A 256 -41.12 70.72 -21.98
N THR A 257 -41.52 70.01 -23.05
CA THR A 257 -41.67 70.42 -24.48
C THR A 257 -40.44 70.73 -25.36
N GLY A 258 -40.33 69.97 -26.47
CA GLY A 258 -40.46 70.54 -27.82
C GLY A 258 -39.23 70.67 -28.74
N ASN A 259 -39.33 69.99 -29.90
CA ASN A 259 -38.87 70.34 -31.26
C ASN A 259 -37.39 70.30 -31.71
N ASN A 260 -37.20 69.56 -32.82
CA ASN A 260 -36.46 69.83 -34.08
C ASN A 260 -35.24 70.76 -34.10
N GLY A 261 -34.15 70.28 -34.74
CA GLY A 261 -33.11 71.14 -35.32
C GLY A 261 -32.00 70.36 -36.02
N ASN A 262 -31.70 70.76 -37.26
CA ASN A 262 -30.81 70.18 -38.25
C ASN A 262 -29.35 70.71 -38.13
N GLU A 263 -28.47 70.12 -38.94
CA GLU A 263 -27.25 70.69 -39.57
C GLU A 263 -25.85 70.58 -38.94
N ASP A 264 -25.00 69.92 -39.76
CA ASP A 264 -23.63 70.25 -40.19
C ASP A 264 -22.39 70.02 -39.32
N GLY A 265 -21.41 69.30 -39.91
CA GLY A 265 -20.00 69.61 -39.64
C GLY A 265 -18.94 68.53 -39.90
N SER A 266 -18.51 68.41 -41.16
CA SER A 266 -17.10 68.23 -41.57
C SER A 266 -16.44 66.85 -41.70
N ASN A 267 -15.47 66.85 -42.62
CA ASN A 267 -14.99 65.80 -43.52
C ASN A 267 -13.45 65.65 -43.38
N SER A 268 -12.90 64.64 -44.07
CA SER A 268 -11.48 64.44 -44.47
C SER A 268 -10.65 63.50 -43.57
N GLY A 269 -9.99 62.44 -44.05
CA GLY A 269 -9.80 61.94 -45.41
C GLY A 269 -8.67 60.90 -45.50
N GLY A 270 -8.73 60.05 -46.53
CA GLY A 270 -7.58 59.40 -47.19
C GLY A 270 -7.41 57.88 -46.99
N SER A 271 -7.01 57.04 -47.95
CA SER A 271 -7.25 56.83 -49.40
C SER A 271 -6.38 55.61 -49.81
N GLY A 272 -6.90 54.73 -50.69
CA GLY A 272 -6.13 53.76 -51.50
C GLY A 272 -6.57 52.29 -51.34
N THR A 273 -7.53 51.73 -52.10
CA THR A 273 -7.49 51.16 -53.49
C THR A 273 -6.44 50.05 -53.66
N SER A 274 -6.71 48.80 -54.08
CA SER A 274 -7.45 48.26 -55.25
C SER A 274 -7.79 46.76 -55.00
N GLU A 275 -9.03 46.26 -55.20
CA GLU A 275 -9.70 45.79 -56.45
C GLU A 275 -9.25 44.44 -57.07
N GLY A 276 -10.24 43.59 -57.35
CA GLY A 276 -10.24 42.45 -58.32
C GLY A 276 -10.42 41.08 -57.66
N ASP A 277 -11.62 40.63 -57.27
CA ASP A 277 -12.78 40.18 -58.04
C ASP A 277 -12.61 38.86 -58.85
N ASN A 278 -13.38 37.87 -58.38
CA ASN A 278 -14.24 36.95 -59.12
C ASN A 278 -13.86 35.48 -59.47
N THR A 279 -14.82 34.63 -59.08
CA THR A 279 -15.26 33.33 -59.61
C THR A 279 -14.53 32.03 -59.24
N GLY A 280 -15.31 31.06 -58.75
CA GLY A 280 -15.00 29.63 -58.94
C GLY A 280 -15.44 28.71 -57.80
N THR A 281 -16.72 28.39 -57.74
CA THR A 281 -17.32 27.33 -56.92
C THR A 281 -16.71 25.94 -57.17
N GLY A 282 -16.52 25.16 -56.09
CA GLY A 282 -16.68 23.70 -56.12
C GLY A 282 -15.60 22.91 -55.38
N ASN A 283 -16.01 22.32 -54.25
CA ASN A 283 -15.49 21.11 -53.56
C ASN A 283 -13.99 20.82 -53.64
N GLU A 284 -13.31 20.61 -52.52
CA GLU A 284 -13.37 19.34 -51.79
C GLU A 284 -13.00 19.56 -50.32
N GLY A 285 -13.63 18.78 -49.44
CA GLY A 285 -13.40 18.85 -48.00
C GLY A 285 -11.96 18.54 -47.65
N GLU A 286 -11.29 19.50 -47.03
CA GLU A 286 -10.14 19.19 -46.19
C GLU A 286 -10.66 18.83 -44.80
N GLU A 287 -10.48 17.55 -44.51
CA GLU A 287 -10.51 16.98 -43.17
C GLU A 287 -9.69 17.89 -42.25
N ASP A 288 -10.31 18.35 -41.17
CA ASP A 288 -9.65 18.95 -40.02
C ASP A 288 -8.72 17.89 -39.43
N SER A 289 -7.51 17.79 -40.00
CA SER A 289 -6.46 16.93 -39.53
C SER A 289 -6.08 17.46 -38.15
N GLY A 290 -6.49 16.71 -37.13
CA GLY A 290 -6.37 17.04 -35.72
C GLY A 290 -5.09 17.78 -35.40
N ASN A 291 -5.23 19.08 -35.15
CA ASN A 291 -4.22 19.85 -34.46
C ASN A 291 -4.24 19.39 -32.99
N THR A 292 -3.55 18.29 -32.71
CA THR A 292 -3.14 17.91 -31.35
C THR A 292 -2.04 18.87 -30.92
N ASN A 293 -2.42 20.13 -30.71
CA ASN A 293 -1.64 21.05 -29.92
C ASN A 293 -1.66 20.52 -28.49
N ILE A 294 -0.76 19.59 -28.18
CA ILE A 294 -0.36 19.28 -26.81
C ILE A 294 0.05 20.64 -26.22
N PRO A 295 -0.60 21.12 -25.14
CA PRO A 295 -0.19 22.36 -24.50
C PRO A 295 1.30 22.25 -24.19
N GLN A 296 2.08 23.26 -24.58
CA GLN A 296 3.54 23.20 -24.68
C GLN A 296 4.29 22.89 -23.35
N ASP A 297 3.54 22.79 -22.24
CA ASP A 297 4.04 22.59 -20.88
C ASP A 297 3.43 21.36 -20.16
N CYS A 298 2.95 20.30 -20.83
CA CYS A 298 2.57 19.07 -20.12
C CYS A 298 3.21 17.77 -20.61
N ILE A 299 3.49 16.88 -19.64
CA ILE A 299 4.15 15.58 -19.86
C ILE A 299 3.23 14.65 -20.65
N GLU A 300 1.95 14.64 -20.28
CA GLU A 300 0.91 13.80 -20.87
C GLU A 300 -0.44 14.49 -20.87
N VAL A 301 -1.29 14.10 -21.82
CA VAL A 301 -2.69 14.52 -21.92
C VAL A 301 -3.63 13.34 -21.74
N ASN A 302 -4.78 13.57 -21.12
CA ASN A 302 -5.85 12.58 -21.05
C ASN A 302 -6.58 12.45 -22.39
N ASN A 303 -7.54 11.52 -22.45
CA ASN A 303 -8.34 11.27 -23.66
C ASN A 303 -9.16 12.48 -24.14
N ASP A 304 -9.38 13.48 -23.27
CA ASP A 304 -10.09 14.72 -23.60
C ASP A 304 -9.13 15.83 -24.08
N GLY A 305 -7.83 15.53 -24.19
CA GLY A 305 -6.79 16.48 -24.60
C GLY A 305 -6.36 17.45 -23.50
N ASN A 306 -6.79 17.25 -22.25
CA ASN A 306 -6.38 18.06 -21.11
C ASN A 306 -5.09 17.51 -20.51
N CYS A 307 -4.19 18.40 -20.08
CA CYS A 307 -2.97 18.01 -19.39
C CYS A 307 -3.28 17.29 -18.08
N ILE A 308 -2.54 16.22 -17.82
CA ILE A 308 -2.58 15.51 -16.54
C ILE A 308 -1.98 16.42 -15.44
N GLY A 309 -2.70 16.57 -14.33
CA GLY A 309 -2.24 17.29 -13.14
C GLY A 309 -1.22 16.51 -12.30
N ASP A 310 -0.94 17.01 -11.09
CA ASP A 310 -0.10 16.27 -10.14
C ASP A 310 -0.96 15.17 -9.48
N VAL A 311 -0.62 13.89 -9.66
CA VAL A 311 -1.47 12.76 -9.26
C VAL A 311 -0.91 12.03 -8.04
N THR A 312 -1.75 11.71 -7.06
CA THR A 312 -1.39 10.96 -5.85
C THR A 312 -2.37 9.81 -5.56
N SER A 313 -1.92 8.82 -4.79
CA SER A 313 -2.77 7.79 -4.21
C SER A 313 -2.44 7.69 -2.71
N PRO A 314 -3.40 7.88 -1.79
CA PRO A 314 -3.07 7.99 -0.37
C PRO A 314 -2.43 6.72 0.14
N LEU A 315 -1.47 6.92 1.05
CA LEU A 315 -0.76 5.86 1.72
C LEU A 315 -0.87 6.10 3.23
N ILE A 316 -1.53 5.20 3.96
CA ILE A 316 -1.55 5.29 5.42
C ILE A 316 -0.15 4.93 5.94
N PRO A 317 0.43 5.72 6.86
CA PRO A 317 1.68 5.33 7.52
C PRO A 317 1.53 3.94 8.15
N ILE A 318 2.41 3.02 7.75
CA ILE A 318 2.55 1.75 8.46
C ILE A 318 3.16 2.12 9.80
N ASN A 319 2.43 1.87 10.88
CA ASN A 319 2.87 2.26 12.22
C ASN A 319 4.16 1.49 12.57
N ASP A 320 5.32 2.12 12.39
CA ASP A 320 6.64 1.52 12.54
C ASP A 320 6.97 1.07 13.98
N ASN A 321 6.06 1.33 14.92
CA ASN A 321 6.02 0.70 16.24
C ASN A 321 5.29 -0.65 16.22
N GLU A 322 5.33 -1.40 15.10
CA GLU A 322 4.77 -2.74 15.08
C GLU A 322 5.44 -3.58 16.17
N PRO A 323 4.67 -4.10 17.14
CA PRO A 323 5.24 -4.90 18.20
C PRO A 323 5.88 -6.11 17.55
N SER A 324 7.12 -6.40 17.91
CA SER A 324 7.80 -7.62 17.47
C SER A 324 6.88 -8.84 17.67
N PRO A 325 7.00 -9.92 16.90
CA PRO A 325 6.16 -11.10 17.09
C PRO A 325 6.10 -11.59 18.55
N CYS A 326 7.22 -11.50 19.27
CA CYS A 326 7.33 -11.73 20.71
C CYS A 326 6.44 -10.80 21.55
N GLU A 327 6.54 -9.49 21.31
CA GLU A 327 5.74 -8.49 22.01
C GLU A 327 4.25 -8.61 21.68
N SER A 328 3.91 -8.90 20.43
CA SER A 328 2.54 -9.19 19.97
C SER A 328 1.93 -10.36 20.75
N LEU A 329 2.67 -11.47 20.92
CA LEU A 329 2.21 -12.62 21.71
C LEU A 329 2.10 -12.30 23.20
N LYS A 330 3.07 -11.60 23.78
CA LYS A 330 3.03 -11.15 25.18
C LYS A 330 1.84 -10.23 25.45
N ASN A 331 1.48 -9.39 24.47
CA ASN A 331 0.35 -8.49 24.59
C ASN A 331 -0.99 -9.23 24.62
N LEU A 332 -1.10 -10.46 24.11
CA LEU A 332 -2.35 -11.23 24.12
C LEU A 332 -2.81 -11.62 25.54
N SER A 333 -1.89 -11.79 26.47
CA SER A 333 -2.18 -12.22 27.85
C SER A 333 -2.36 -11.08 28.85
N LYS A 334 -2.09 -9.83 28.42
CA LYS A 334 -2.32 -8.65 29.26
C LYS A 334 -3.80 -8.53 29.63
N THR A 335 -4.06 -7.96 30.79
CA THR A 335 -5.42 -7.66 31.28
C THR A 335 -5.79 -6.19 31.06
N ASP A 336 -5.04 -5.48 30.21
CA ASP A 336 -5.31 -4.08 29.90
C ASP A 336 -6.53 -3.93 28.99
N SER A 337 -6.91 -2.68 28.74
CA SER A 337 -8.10 -2.36 27.95
C SER A 337 -7.99 -2.78 26.49
N LEU A 338 -6.81 -3.11 25.96
CA LEU A 338 -6.57 -3.35 24.53
C LEU A 338 -6.32 -4.83 24.19
N SER A 339 -5.97 -5.64 25.19
CA SER A 339 -5.70 -7.06 25.04
C SER A 339 -6.96 -7.93 25.05
N ALA A 340 -6.84 -9.12 24.46
CA ALA A 340 -7.84 -10.18 24.53
C ALA A 340 -7.88 -10.88 25.89
N ASN A 341 -6.86 -10.69 26.75
CA ASN A 341 -6.70 -11.43 28.01
C ASN A 341 -6.87 -12.94 27.78
N ILE A 342 -6.03 -13.53 26.92
CA ILE A 342 -6.24 -14.91 26.46
C ILE A 342 -6.02 -15.97 27.55
N LYS A 343 -5.41 -15.62 28.69
CA LYS A 343 -4.99 -16.60 29.69
C LYS A 343 -6.15 -17.47 30.20
N PRO A 344 -7.30 -16.92 30.67
CA PRO A 344 -8.41 -17.75 31.12
C PRO A 344 -8.96 -18.66 30.03
N ILE A 345 -8.93 -18.21 28.77
CA ILE A 345 -9.41 -18.97 27.62
C ILE A 345 -8.47 -20.15 27.31
N ILE A 346 -7.16 -19.93 27.42
CA ILE A 346 -6.17 -21.00 27.26
C ILE A 346 -6.27 -22.00 28.41
N ASP A 347 -6.55 -21.55 29.63
CA ASP A 347 -6.81 -22.44 30.77
C ASP A 347 -8.08 -23.28 30.52
N ASP A 348 -9.17 -22.68 30.03
CA ASP A 348 -10.38 -23.41 29.64
C ASP A 348 -10.09 -24.42 28.51
N LEU A 349 -9.22 -24.09 27.54
CA LEU A 349 -8.81 -25.03 26.49
C LEU A 349 -7.96 -26.19 27.04
N LYS A 350 -7.19 -26.01 28.12
CA LYS A 350 -6.46 -27.13 28.75
C LYS A 350 -7.42 -28.20 29.27
N ASP A 351 -8.58 -27.81 29.80
CA ASP A 351 -9.60 -28.76 30.27
C ASP A 351 -10.27 -29.57 29.13
N GLU A 352 -10.04 -29.15 27.88
CA GLU A 352 -10.62 -29.73 26.68
C GLU A 352 -9.67 -30.72 25.98
N THR A 353 -8.40 -30.84 26.41
CA THR A 353 -7.40 -31.69 25.74
C THR A 353 -7.63 -33.19 25.92
N ASP A 354 -8.38 -33.59 26.94
CA ASP A 354 -8.71 -35.01 27.19
C ASP A 354 -9.89 -35.50 26.33
N LYS A 355 -10.49 -34.62 25.53
CA LYS A 355 -11.62 -34.96 24.67
C LYS A 355 -11.16 -35.56 23.35
N ASN A 356 -12.05 -36.29 22.69
CA ASN A 356 -11.75 -37.05 21.47
C ASN A 356 -11.78 -36.22 20.16
N LYS A 357 -11.84 -34.89 20.27
CA LYS A 357 -11.79 -33.94 19.16
C LYS A 357 -10.96 -32.72 19.55
N GLU A 358 -10.46 -31.98 18.57
CA GLU A 358 -9.91 -30.64 18.84
C GLU A 358 -11.06 -29.71 19.25
N TRP A 359 -10.79 -28.81 20.19
CA TRP A 359 -11.65 -27.70 20.58
C TRP A 359 -10.92 -26.41 20.27
N TYR A 360 -11.65 -25.37 19.88
CA TYR A 360 -11.03 -24.15 19.40
C TYR A 360 -11.85 -22.90 19.73
N ILE A 361 -11.17 -21.77 19.67
CA ILE A 361 -11.76 -20.43 19.75
C ILE A 361 -11.01 -19.50 18.81
N GLN A 362 -11.70 -18.48 18.30
CA GLN A 362 -11.11 -17.49 17.42
C GLN A 362 -11.10 -16.12 18.07
N PHE A 363 -10.23 -15.25 17.58
CA PHE A 363 -10.02 -13.90 18.08
C PHE A 363 -10.27 -12.90 16.96
N GLU A 364 -11.05 -11.88 17.27
CA GLU A 364 -11.39 -10.79 16.38
C GLU A 364 -10.82 -9.46 16.89
N ARG A 365 -10.41 -8.59 15.99
CA ARG A 365 -9.92 -7.25 16.29
C ARG A 365 -10.96 -6.22 15.84
N LYS A 366 -11.48 -5.44 16.79
CA LYS A 366 -12.54 -4.46 16.56
C LYS A 366 -12.17 -3.13 17.19
N TYR A 367 -12.66 -2.04 16.61
CA TYR A 367 -12.54 -0.72 17.22
C TYR A 367 -13.44 -0.64 18.46
N ASP A 368 -12.84 -0.36 19.61
CA ASP A 368 -13.54 -0.13 20.88
C ASP A 368 -13.69 1.37 21.09
N SER A 369 -14.91 1.90 20.90
CA SER A 369 -15.19 3.32 21.04
C SER A 369 -15.03 3.84 22.48
N GLY A 370 -15.08 2.96 23.49
CA GLY A 370 -14.82 3.32 24.88
C GLY A 370 -13.32 3.47 25.17
N ALA A 371 -12.48 2.70 24.47
CA ALA A 371 -11.03 2.79 24.56
C ALA A 371 -10.41 3.76 23.55
N GLY A 372 -11.16 4.18 22.52
CA GLY A 372 -10.64 4.98 21.40
C GLY A 372 -9.57 4.25 20.59
N ALA A 373 -9.61 2.92 20.56
CA ALA A 373 -8.53 2.10 19.98
C ALA A 373 -9.03 0.72 19.55
N TYR A 374 -8.27 0.05 18.68
CA TYR A 374 -8.54 -1.34 18.30
C TYR A 374 -8.18 -2.30 19.42
N LYS A 375 -9.13 -3.19 19.73
CA LYS A 375 -9.03 -4.21 20.77
C LYS A 375 -9.25 -5.60 20.19
N ASN A 376 -8.55 -6.57 20.78
CA ASN A 376 -8.74 -7.98 20.48
C ASN A 376 -9.80 -8.58 21.40
N TYR A 377 -10.75 -9.34 20.85
CA TYR A 377 -11.81 -10.02 21.57
C TYR A 377 -11.85 -11.49 21.19
N PRO A 378 -12.15 -12.42 22.11
CA PRO A 378 -12.60 -13.74 21.73
C PRO A 378 -13.93 -13.65 21.00
N GLN A 379 -14.13 -14.48 19.99
CA GLN A 379 -15.40 -14.52 19.27
C GLN A 379 -16.57 -14.85 20.21
N PRO A 380 -17.74 -14.25 19.97
CA PRO A 380 -18.97 -14.63 20.66
C PRO A 380 -19.27 -16.13 20.50
N GLY A 381 -19.66 -16.77 21.59
CA GLY A 381 -19.95 -18.21 21.64
C GLY A 381 -18.85 -19.07 22.26
N GLY A 382 -17.69 -18.49 22.60
CA GLY A 382 -16.66 -19.16 23.38
C GLY A 382 -15.99 -20.33 22.63
N ILE A 383 -15.49 -21.30 23.39
CA ILE A 383 -14.82 -22.49 22.87
C ILE A 383 -15.84 -23.41 22.19
N LYS A 384 -15.50 -23.87 20.98
CA LYS A 384 -16.33 -24.70 20.11
C LYS A 384 -15.62 -26.02 19.79
N GLU A 385 -16.42 -27.06 19.59
CA GLU A 385 -15.93 -28.36 19.15
C GLU A 385 -15.49 -28.32 17.67
N GLY A 386 -14.35 -28.91 17.36
CA GLY A 386 -13.82 -29.09 16.01
C GLY A 386 -14.52 -30.19 15.23
N VAL A 387 -14.10 -30.36 13.96
CA VAL A 387 -14.68 -31.35 13.04
C VAL A 387 -14.29 -32.76 13.48
N ASP A 388 -13.01 -32.93 13.81
CA ASP A 388 -12.42 -34.18 14.28
C ASP A 388 -11.23 -33.88 15.20
N LYS A 389 -10.52 -34.93 15.64
CA LYS A 389 -9.34 -34.83 16.51
C LYS A 389 -8.09 -34.23 15.86
N TYR A 390 -8.13 -33.85 14.59
CA TYR A 390 -7.00 -33.24 13.89
C TYR A 390 -7.36 -31.93 13.21
N THR A 391 -8.60 -31.45 13.38
CA THR A 391 -9.14 -30.36 12.59
C THR A 391 -10.10 -29.49 13.41
N SER A 392 -9.57 -28.40 13.93
CA SER A 392 -10.33 -27.20 14.31
C SER A 392 -10.87 -26.46 13.09
N LYS A 393 -12.02 -25.79 13.24
CA LYS A 393 -12.64 -24.99 12.18
C LYS A 393 -12.24 -23.52 12.34
N ILE A 394 -11.13 -23.14 11.74
CA ILE A 394 -10.67 -21.74 11.74
C ILE A 394 -11.34 -21.03 10.57
N GLU A 395 -12.32 -20.17 10.86
CA GLU A 395 -12.94 -19.28 9.89
C GLU A 395 -12.03 -18.09 9.58
N THR A 396 -12.09 -17.55 8.37
CA THR A 396 -11.28 -16.40 7.95
C THR A 396 -12.19 -15.24 7.56
N TRP A 397 -11.84 -14.04 8.03
CA TRP A 397 -12.58 -12.81 7.72
C TRP A 397 -11.71 -11.59 8.06
N THR A 398 -12.10 -10.41 7.57
CA THR A 398 -11.34 -9.15 7.67
C THR A 398 -10.92 -8.78 9.10
N PHE A 399 -11.73 -9.16 10.10
CA PHE A 399 -11.48 -8.83 11.50
C PHE A 399 -10.93 -10.00 12.33
N ILE A 400 -10.82 -11.22 11.78
CA ILE A 400 -10.33 -12.37 12.55
C ILE A 400 -8.81 -12.34 12.49
N ILE A 401 -8.16 -12.18 13.64
CA ILE A 401 -6.71 -12.06 13.78
C ILE A 401 -6.07 -13.31 14.38
N GLY A 402 -6.84 -14.26 14.90
CA GLY A 402 -6.20 -15.43 15.50
C GLY A 402 -7.13 -16.56 15.83
N ALA A 403 -6.52 -17.70 16.15
CA ALA A 403 -7.22 -18.84 16.73
C ALA A 403 -6.34 -19.53 17.78
N ALA A 404 -6.98 -20.17 18.75
CA ALA A 404 -6.37 -21.12 19.65
C ALA A 404 -7.14 -22.44 19.59
N HIS A 405 -6.46 -23.57 19.58
CA HIS A 405 -7.10 -24.89 19.55
C HIS A 405 -6.33 -25.95 20.36
N THR A 406 -7.01 -27.04 20.69
CA THR A 406 -6.43 -28.16 21.46
C THR A 406 -5.90 -29.26 20.57
N HIS A 407 -4.88 -29.97 21.05
CA HIS A 407 -4.36 -31.21 20.48
C HIS A 407 -4.58 -32.36 21.48
N PRO A 408 -5.51 -33.29 21.22
CA PRO A 408 -5.80 -34.42 22.12
C PRO A 408 -4.65 -35.40 22.36
N GLU A 409 -4.73 -36.22 23.41
CA GLU A 409 -3.69 -37.17 23.87
C GLU A 409 -3.18 -38.12 22.77
N ASP A 410 -4.04 -38.54 21.84
CA ASP A 410 -3.69 -39.48 20.77
C ASP A 410 -3.26 -38.80 19.45
N THR A 411 -2.89 -37.52 19.53
CA THR A 411 -2.44 -36.71 18.40
C THR A 411 -0.97 -36.28 18.58
N ASN A 412 -0.39 -35.59 17.58
CA ASN A 412 0.96 -35.07 17.76
C ASN A 412 0.88 -33.75 18.50
N ALA A 413 1.69 -33.58 19.55
CA ALA A 413 1.80 -32.33 20.31
C ALA A 413 2.57 -31.23 19.55
N MET A 414 2.21 -31.01 18.28
CA MET A 414 2.84 -30.05 17.37
C MET A 414 1.92 -29.76 16.18
N PHE A 415 2.02 -28.55 15.61
CA PHE A 415 1.19 -28.10 14.49
C PHE A 415 1.23 -29.05 13.27
N SER A 416 0.06 -29.18 12.65
CA SER A 416 -0.17 -29.90 11.40
C SER A 416 0.03 -29.00 10.17
N TRP A 417 0.02 -29.58 8.97
CA TRP A 417 0.03 -28.81 7.73
C TRP A 417 -1.27 -27.98 7.57
N SER A 418 -2.40 -28.50 8.06
CA SER A 418 -3.69 -27.82 8.04
C SER A 418 -3.66 -26.58 8.94
N ASN A 419 -2.90 -26.58 10.04
CA ASN A 419 -2.71 -25.38 10.86
C ASN A 419 -1.90 -24.31 10.12
N LEU A 420 -0.86 -24.69 9.37
CA LEU A 420 -0.10 -23.76 8.50
C LEU A 420 -0.96 -23.17 7.39
N LYS A 421 -1.77 -24.00 6.73
CA LYS A 421 -2.75 -23.50 5.75
C LYS A 421 -3.74 -22.53 6.40
N ALA A 422 -4.22 -22.85 7.60
CA ALA A 422 -5.19 -22.02 8.31
C ALA A 422 -4.62 -20.65 8.69
N ILE A 423 -3.39 -20.58 9.24
CA ILE A 423 -2.77 -19.28 9.55
C ILE A 423 -2.43 -18.49 8.28
N ARG A 424 -2.04 -19.16 7.18
CA ARG A 424 -1.86 -18.53 5.87
C ARG A 424 -3.16 -17.90 5.36
N ASP A 425 -4.24 -18.67 5.35
CA ASP A 425 -5.55 -18.18 4.89
C ASP A 425 -6.05 -17.03 5.78
N LEU A 426 -5.83 -17.13 7.10
CA LEU A 426 -6.14 -16.07 8.04
C LEU A 426 -5.40 -14.77 7.71
N TYR A 427 -4.09 -14.83 7.46
CA TYR A 427 -3.29 -13.66 7.10
C TYR A 427 -3.68 -13.05 5.75
N ARG A 428 -4.07 -13.90 4.78
CA ARG A 428 -4.54 -13.44 3.47
C ARG A 428 -5.83 -12.63 3.61
N ASP A 429 -6.74 -13.10 4.44
CA ASP A 429 -8.12 -12.61 4.48
C ASP A 429 -8.35 -11.52 5.55
N VAL A 430 -7.45 -11.41 6.55
CA VAL A 430 -7.47 -10.31 7.52
C VAL A 430 -7.11 -8.99 6.85
N GLY A 431 -7.73 -7.90 7.28
CA GLY A 431 -7.37 -6.57 6.82
C GLY A 431 -5.95 -6.18 7.26
N ALA A 432 -5.35 -5.19 6.60
CA ALA A 432 -3.95 -4.82 6.87
C ALA A 432 -3.69 -4.46 8.34
N PHE A 433 -4.64 -3.77 9.01
CA PHE A 433 -4.62 -3.44 10.44
C PHE A 433 -4.60 -4.63 11.42
N GLY A 434 -4.73 -5.85 10.89
CA GLY A 434 -4.73 -7.08 11.67
C GLY A 434 -3.60 -8.04 11.30
N LYS A 435 -2.84 -7.78 10.23
CA LYS A 435 -1.80 -8.69 9.72
C LYS A 435 -0.68 -8.89 10.74
N GLU A 436 -0.25 -7.82 11.37
CA GLU A 436 0.73 -7.79 12.47
C GLU A 436 0.23 -8.56 13.72
N HIS A 437 -1.09 -8.66 13.86
CA HIS A 437 -1.75 -9.38 14.95
C HIS A 437 -2.06 -10.83 14.63
N VAL A 438 -1.78 -11.34 13.42
CA VAL A 438 -2.10 -12.72 13.06
C VAL A 438 -1.35 -13.73 13.93
N PHE A 439 -2.07 -14.67 14.54
CA PHE A 439 -1.46 -15.78 15.29
C PHE A 439 -2.28 -17.08 15.21
N ASN A 440 -1.64 -18.20 15.52
CA ASN A 440 -2.31 -19.48 15.77
C ASN A 440 -1.67 -20.16 16.98
N ILE A 441 -2.45 -20.49 18.01
CA ILE A 441 -1.99 -21.12 19.25
C ILE A 441 -2.48 -22.57 19.31
N CYS A 442 -1.61 -23.51 19.68
CA CYS A 442 -2.03 -24.86 20.03
C CYS A 442 -1.76 -25.15 21.52
N VAL A 443 -2.75 -25.78 22.16
CA VAL A 443 -2.71 -26.26 23.55
C VAL A 443 -2.66 -27.78 23.52
N ASN A 444 -1.56 -28.37 23.95
CA ASN A 444 -1.37 -29.82 23.90
C ASN A 444 -1.83 -30.48 25.20
N HIS A 445 -2.16 -31.78 25.11
CA HIS A 445 -2.60 -32.58 26.26
C HIS A 445 -1.60 -32.64 27.43
N ASP A 446 -0.31 -32.43 27.16
CA ASP A 446 0.75 -32.39 28.18
C ASP A 446 0.87 -31.02 28.86
N GLY A 447 -0.02 -30.08 28.52
CA GLY A 447 -0.03 -28.70 28.97
C GLY A 447 0.91 -27.78 28.20
N THR A 448 1.71 -28.30 27.26
CA THR A 448 2.62 -27.48 26.46
C THR A 448 1.82 -26.60 25.50
N ILE A 449 2.21 -25.33 25.38
CA ILE A 449 1.55 -24.36 24.51
C ILE A 449 2.54 -23.83 23.48
N TYR A 450 2.17 -23.87 22.21
CA TYR A 450 2.92 -23.26 21.12
C TYR A 450 2.11 -22.18 20.41
N ALA A 451 2.81 -21.25 19.76
CA ALA A 451 2.22 -20.27 18.88
C ALA A 451 2.97 -20.19 17.54
N LEU A 452 2.24 -19.90 16.47
CA LEU A 452 2.79 -19.52 15.17
C LEU A 452 2.57 -18.03 14.91
N LYS A 453 3.59 -17.41 14.33
CA LYS A 453 3.52 -16.07 13.71
C LYS A 453 4.04 -16.17 12.29
N ILE A 454 3.46 -15.39 11.39
CA ILE A 454 3.97 -15.22 10.03
C ILE A 454 4.99 -14.08 10.06
N ASN A 455 6.16 -14.31 9.47
CA ASN A 455 7.18 -13.29 9.26
C ASN A 455 7.46 -13.04 7.77
N ASP A 456 7.01 -13.94 6.87
CA ASP A 456 7.11 -13.80 5.42
C ASP A 456 5.90 -14.49 4.79
N PHE A 457 4.95 -13.69 4.30
CA PHE A 457 3.70 -14.21 3.76
C PHE A 457 3.89 -14.94 2.43
N ASP A 458 4.82 -14.46 1.59
CA ASP A 458 5.02 -15.01 0.26
C ASP A 458 5.68 -16.38 0.34
N ALA A 459 6.61 -16.56 1.28
CA ALA A 459 7.22 -17.84 1.59
C ALA A 459 6.18 -18.88 2.06
N ILE A 460 5.29 -18.52 3.01
CA ILE A 460 4.26 -19.46 3.49
C ILE A 460 3.22 -19.76 2.40
N ASN A 461 2.79 -18.74 1.64
CA ASN A 461 1.84 -18.90 0.57
C ASN A 461 2.40 -19.82 -0.53
N THR A 462 3.63 -19.55 -0.97
CA THR A 462 4.36 -20.39 -1.93
C THR A 462 4.51 -21.81 -1.43
N LYS A 463 4.88 -22.00 -0.16
CA LYS A 463 5.03 -23.34 0.44
C LYS A 463 3.70 -24.11 0.45
N VAL A 464 2.62 -23.49 0.89
CA VAL A 464 1.28 -24.12 0.97
C VAL A 464 0.78 -24.49 -0.43
N GLU A 465 0.91 -23.59 -1.41
CA GLU A 465 0.48 -23.89 -2.79
C GLU A 465 1.34 -24.96 -3.46
N ASN A 466 2.65 -24.95 -3.22
CA ASN A 466 3.55 -25.99 -3.73
C ASN A 466 3.24 -27.36 -3.11
N ASP A 467 3.02 -27.44 -1.80
CA ASP A 467 2.66 -28.70 -1.14
C ASP A 467 1.34 -29.23 -1.69
N ARG A 468 0.32 -28.37 -1.86
CA ARG A 468 -0.99 -28.74 -2.41
C ARG A 468 -0.89 -29.19 -3.87
N THR A 469 -0.13 -28.48 -4.69
CA THR A 469 0.02 -28.78 -6.12
C THR A 469 0.75 -30.10 -6.33
N ASN A 470 1.84 -30.34 -5.59
CA ASN A 470 2.68 -31.52 -5.70
C ASN A 470 2.15 -32.74 -4.92
N ALA A 471 1.16 -32.57 -4.05
CA ALA A 471 0.56 -33.67 -3.33
C ALA A 471 -0.20 -34.63 -4.25
N ARG A 472 -0.05 -35.93 -3.96
CA ARG A 472 -0.84 -36.98 -4.60
C ARG A 472 -2.30 -36.85 -4.18
N GLY A 473 -3.23 -37.12 -5.08
CA GLY A 473 -4.67 -37.14 -4.78
C GLY A 473 -5.49 -36.62 -5.95
N SER A 474 -6.73 -37.10 -6.07
CA SER A 474 -7.67 -36.69 -7.12
C SER A 474 -8.42 -35.39 -6.81
N ASN A 475 -8.41 -34.95 -5.55
CA ASN A 475 -9.04 -33.73 -5.08
C ASN A 475 -8.27 -33.14 -3.89
N ASP A 476 -8.63 -31.93 -3.47
CA ASP A 476 -7.93 -31.20 -2.40
C ASP A 476 -7.99 -31.91 -1.04
N GLU A 477 -9.11 -32.56 -0.71
CA GLU A 477 -9.23 -33.32 0.54
C GLU A 477 -8.24 -34.48 0.59
N LYS A 478 -8.12 -35.24 -0.51
CA LYS A 478 -7.17 -36.36 -0.59
C LYS A 478 -5.73 -35.89 -0.59
N LYS A 479 -5.44 -34.76 -1.26
CA LYS A 479 -4.14 -34.10 -1.25
C LYS A 479 -3.75 -33.69 0.16
N ARG A 480 -4.62 -32.95 0.87
CA ARG A 480 -4.44 -32.59 2.28
C ARG A 480 -4.19 -33.83 3.14
N SER A 481 -5.04 -34.84 3.06
CA SER A 481 -4.90 -36.09 3.81
C SER A 481 -3.54 -36.77 3.59
N ASN A 482 -3.03 -36.77 2.36
CA ASN A 482 -1.73 -37.35 2.04
C ASN A 482 -0.55 -36.51 2.56
N ILE A 483 -0.63 -35.18 2.53
CA ILE A 483 0.39 -34.30 3.14
C ILE A 483 0.42 -34.53 4.65
N GLU A 484 -0.75 -34.52 5.29
CA GLU A 484 -0.89 -34.76 6.73
C GLU A 484 -0.37 -36.14 7.14
N SER A 485 -0.66 -37.18 6.37
CA SER A 485 -0.18 -38.53 6.66
C SER A 485 1.35 -38.60 6.62
N ARG A 486 1.98 -37.91 5.65
CA ARG A 486 3.46 -37.84 5.55
C ARG A 486 4.07 -37.08 6.72
N LEU A 487 3.48 -35.95 7.11
CA LEU A 487 3.97 -35.18 8.25
C LEU A 487 3.84 -35.98 9.55
N ARG A 488 2.70 -36.66 9.75
CA ARG A 488 2.50 -37.57 10.89
C ARG A 488 3.51 -38.70 10.94
N GLU A 489 3.88 -39.27 9.79
CA GLU A 489 4.93 -40.29 9.72
C GLU A 489 6.28 -39.72 10.16
N LYS A 490 6.63 -38.49 9.75
CA LYS A 490 7.85 -37.81 10.22
C LYS A 490 7.85 -37.61 11.73
N TYR A 491 6.73 -37.15 12.30
CA TYR A 491 6.57 -37.01 13.74
C TYR A 491 6.70 -38.33 14.50
N ARG A 492 6.16 -39.44 13.97
CA ARG A 492 6.31 -40.77 14.60
C ARG A 492 7.75 -41.31 14.56
N ASN A 493 8.54 -40.88 13.58
CA ASN A 493 9.89 -41.38 13.34
C ASN A 493 10.98 -40.57 14.08
N ASP A 494 10.61 -39.51 14.80
CA ASP A 494 11.53 -38.66 15.55
C ASP A 494 10.97 -38.40 16.96
N ASN A 495 11.84 -38.39 17.96
CA ASN A 495 11.46 -38.16 19.36
C ASN A 495 11.38 -36.67 19.74
N ASN A 496 11.74 -35.76 18.84
CA ASN A 496 11.70 -34.33 19.05
C ASN A 496 10.81 -33.68 17.97
N LEU A 497 9.55 -33.46 18.30
CA LEU A 497 8.56 -32.91 17.37
C LEU A 497 8.87 -31.45 16.98
N GLU A 498 9.42 -30.65 17.91
CA GLU A 498 9.86 -29.27 17.63
C GLU A 498 10.90 -29.26 16.51
N ARG A 499 11.89 -30.16 16.57
CA ARG A 499 12.92 -30.31 15.53
C ARG A 499 12.30 -30.71 14.19
N VAL A 500 11.38 -31.67 14.18
CA VAL A 500 10.72 -32.11 12.95
C VAL A 500 9.95 -30.96 12.33
N PHE A 501 9.17 -30.21 13.12
CA PHE A 501 8.42 -29.06 12.64
C PHE A 501 9.35 -28.01 12.04
N LEU A 502 10.36 -27.56 12.79
CA LEU A 502 11.31 -26.54 12.35
C LEU A 502 12.10 -26.96 11.10
N LYS A 503 12.37 -28.27 10.93
CA LYS A 503 13.05 -28.79 9.75
C LYS A 503 12.12 -28.86 8.54
N GLU A 504 10.88 -29.31 8.72
CA GLU A 504 9.91 -29.44 7.63
C GLU A 504 9.46 -28.08 7.09
N PHE A 505 9.35 -27.11 8.00
CA PHE A 505 8.84 -25.77 7.75
C PHE A 505 9.95 -24.72 7.81
N LYS A 506 11.19 -25.17 7.62
CA LYS A 506 12.32 -24.27 7.41
C LYS A 506 12.04 -23.39 6.20
N ASP A 507 12.37 -22.10 6.31
CA ASP A 507 12.28 -21.12 5.23
C ASP A 507 10.84 -20.94 4.67
N CYS A 508 9.80 -21.38 5.39
CA CYS A 508 8.41 -21.22 4.95
C CYS A 508 7.73 -19.96 5.51
N GLY A 509 8.50 -19.01 6.03
CA GLY A 509 7.98 -17.72 6.48
C GLY A 509 7.16 -17.74 7.78
N VAL A 510 7.22 -18.81 8.57
CA VAL A 510 6.65 -18.83 9.93
C VAL A 510 7.71 -18.97 11.00
N SER A 511 7.45 -18.39 12.16
CA SER A 511 8.19 -18.61 13.40
C SER A 511 7.38 -19.44 14.38
N LEU A 512 8.03 -20.36 15.08
CA LEU A 512 7.46 -21.16 16.16
C LEU A 512 7.87 -20.55 17.52
N TYR A 513 6.89 -20.38 18.39
CA TYR A 513 7.08 -19.92 19.76
C TYR A 513 6.54 -20.95 20.75
N LYS A 514 7.16 -21.04 21.92
CA LYS A 514 6.73 -21.88 23.04
C LYS A 514 6.52 -21.01 24.27
N ALA A 515 5.41 -21.18 24.97
CA ALA A 515 5.18 -20.48 26.23
C ALA A 515 6.18 -20.99 27.30
N GLU A 516 6.81 -20.08 28.04
CA GLU A 516 7.69 -20.45 29.16
C GLU A 516 6.95 -20.60 30.48
N ASP A 517 5.80 -19.94 30.61
CA ASP A 517 5.02 -19.85 31.83
C ASP A 517 3.51 -19.96 31.57
N ASP A 518 2.78 -20.37 32.60
CA ASP A 518 1.31 -20.51 32.57
C ASP A 518 0.55 -19.17 32.46
N ASN A 519 1.21 -18.04 32.68
CA ASN A 519 0.60 -16.72 32.47
C ASN A 519 0.73 -16.25 31.02
N LEU A 520 1.43 -16.99 30.16
CA LEU A 520 1.65 -16.64 28.75
C LEU A 520 2.32 -15.26 28.60
N SER A 521 3.10 -14.90 29.61
CA SER A 521 3.76 -13.59 29.71
C SER A 521 5.16 -13.61 29.12
N ASN A 522 5.77 -14.79 29.05
CA ASN A 522 7.07 -15.03 28.44
C ASN A 522 6.96 -16.15 27.40
N TRP A 523 7.64 -15.92 26.28
CA TRP A 523 7.65 -16.81 25.14
C TRP A 523 9.10 -17.05 24.72
N ASN A 524 9.37 -18.23 24.19
CA ASN A 524 10.62 -18.55 23.56
C ASN A 524 10.40 -18.73 22.07
N LYS A 525 11.18 -18.03 21.24
CA LYS A 525 11.29 -18.38 19.83
C LYS A 525 12.14 -19.64 19.69
N LEU A 526 11.64 -20.63 18.98
CA LEU A 526 12.34 -21.88 18.73
C LEU A 526 13.01 -21.87 17.36
N GLU A 527 14.29 -22.23 17.31
CA GLU A 527 15.09 -22.27 16.07
C GLU A 527 16.01 -23.49 16.03
N LEU A 528 16.47 -23.89 14.83
CA LEU A 528 17.49 -24.93 14.70
C LEU A 528 18.89 -24.32 14.80
N ASN A 529 19.72 -24.84 15.70
CA ASN A 529 21.14 -24.41 15.80
C ASN A 529 21.91 -24.60 14.49
N ASN A 530 21.63 -25.67 13.76
CA ASN A 530 22.15 -25.89 12.41
C ASN A 530 21.04 -26.46 11.52
N PRO A 531 20.35 -25.63 10.73
CA PRO A 531 19.20 -26.06 9.93
C PRO A 531 19.51 -27.18 8.93
N ASN A 532 20.78 -27.35 8.56
CA ASN A 532 21.21 -28.33 7.56
C ASN A 532 21.70 -29.64 8.19
N ALA A 533 21.82 -29.72 9.52
CA ALA A 533 22.24 -30.94 10.21
C ALA A 533 21.07 -31.89 10.42
N ASN A 534 21.29 -33.19 10.19
CA ASN A 534 20.26 -34.21 10.38
C ASN A 534 19.79 -34.35 11.84
N LEU A 535 20.65 -34.03 12.81
CA LEU A 535 20.37 -34.05 14.24
C LEU A 535 20.65 -32.68 14.86
N SER A 536 20.14 -31.61 14.24
CA SER A 536 20.24 -30.28 14.86
C SER A 536 19.54 -30.27 16.21
N SER A 537 20.15 -29.68 17.22
CA SER A 537 19.45 -29.30 18.44
C SER A 537 18.52 -28.12 18.16
N VAL A 538 17.42 -28.06 18.93
CA VAL A 538 16.53 -26.91 18.99
C VAL A 538 17.11 -25.92 19.99
N ASN A 539 17.26 -24.68 19.57
CA ASN A 539 17.61 -23.55 20.41
C ASN A 539 16.34 -22.83 20.86
N SER A 540 16.37 -22.32 22.09
CA SER A 540 15.28 -21.57 22.69
C SER A 540 15.79 -20.16 22.95
N ILE A 541 15.20 -19.17 22.28
CA ILE A 541 15.60 -17.76 22.39
C ILE A 541 14.51 -17.01 23.15
N PRO A 542 14.77 -16.55 24.39
CA PRO A 542 13.80 -15.79 25.16
C PRO A 542 13.37 -14.51 24.47
N CYS A 543 12.07 -14.22 24.54
CA CYS A 543 11.44 -12.99 24.08
C CYS A 543 11.51 -11.83 25.11
N ASN A 544 12.34 -11.96 26.15
CA ASN A 544 12.26 -11.19 27.39
C ASN A 544 12.79 -9.76 27.30
#